data_AF-A0A6A6MIF2-F1
#
_entry.id   AF-A0A6A6MIF2-F1
#
_cell.length_a   1.000
_cell.length_b   1.000
_cell.length_c   1.000
_cell.angle_alpha   90.00
_cell.angle_beta   90.00
_cell.angle_gamma   90.00
#
_symmetry.space_group_name_H-M   'P 1'
#
loop_
_entity.id
_entity.type
_entity.pdbx_description
1 polymer ?
#
loop_
_entity_poly.entity_id
_entity_poly.type
_entity_poly.pdbx_seq_one_letter_code
_entity_poly.pdbx_strand_id
1 'polypeptide(L)'
;MIRYYIGLDKVSENPYDRTSNPDGIIQLGLPENRLCFVLIEKWMAKNLRDSIMGTDGGDLNILGIATYQPFDGLMELKAIANFKSQVVGRAVLFDSLQMVLTAGATPAVEILCFCLAGH
;
A
#
# COMPACT_ATOMS: atom_id res chain seq x y z
N MET A 1 13.64 -15.74 22.26
CA MET A 1 13.92 -14.98 21.02
C MET A 1 14.23 -15.96 19.91
N ILE A 2 13.45 -15.96 18.82
CA ILE A 2 13.65 -16.85 17.67
C ILE A 2 14.92 -16.38 16.93
N ARG A 3 15.88 -17.28 16.67
CA ARG A 3 17.22 -16.93 16.14
C ARG A 3 17.22 -16.12 14.83
N TYR A 4 16.12 -16.16 14.08
CA TYR A 4 15.96 -15.44 12.82
C TYR A 4 15.90 -13.90 12.99
N TYR A 5 15.38 -13.40 14.12
CA TYR A 5 15.11 -11.96 14.30
C TYR A 5 16.24 -11.18 14.96
N ILE A 6 17.32 -11.85 15.39
CA ILE A 6 18.44 -11.23 16.11
C ILE A 6 19.02 -10.03 15.35
N GLY A 7 19.10 -10.12 14.01
CA GLY A 7 19.60 -9.02 13.18
C GLY A 7 18.69 -7.78 13.22
N LEU A 8 17.37 -7.98 13.17
CA LEU A 8 16.40 -6.88 13.23
C LEU A 8 16.35 -6.25 14.63
N ASP A 9 16.44 -7.07 15.69
CA ASP A 9 16.51 -6.59 17.06
C ASP A 9 17.75 -5.71 17.27
N LYS A 10 18.92 -6.15 16.76
CA LYS A 10 20.18 -5.39 16.83
C LYS A 10 20.12 -4.07 16.08
N VAL A 11 19.50 -4.04 14.90
CA VAL A 11 19.25 -2.80 14.15
C VAL A 11 18.38 -1.84 14.96
N SER A 12 17.36 -2.34 15.66
CA SER A 12 16.49 -1.51 16.50
C SER A 12 17.21 -0.94 17.73
N GLU A 13 18.15 -1.68 18.31
CA GLU A 13 18.94 -1.25 19.47
C GLU A 13 20.00 -0.20 19.11
N ASN A 14 20.63 -0.32 17.94
CA ASN A 14 21.73 0.54 17.50
C ASN A 14 21.60 0.93 16.02
N PRO A 15 20.59 1.74 15.64
CA PRO A 15 20.36 2.10 14.24
C PRO A 15 21.45 3.06 13.73
N TYR A 16 21.91 2.84 12.51
CA TYR A 16 22.79 3.78 11.82
C TYR A 16 22.09 5.12 11.57
N ASP A 17 22.79 6.21 11.87
CA ASP A 17 22.42 7.56 11.44
C ASP A 17 23.67 8.35 11.05
N ARG A 18 23.61 9.06 9.92
CA ARG A 18 24.80 9.70 9.34
C ARG A 18 25.40 10.79 10.24
N THR A 19 24.60 11.43 11.09
CA THR A 19 25.04 12.57 11.92
C THR A 19 25.17 12.21 13.39
N SER A 20 24.20 11.47 13.93
CA SER A 20 24.10 11.13 15.35
C SER A 20 24.69 9.77 15.71
N ASN A 21 24.79 8.82 14.76
CA ASN A 21 25.31 7.47 15.02
C ASN A 21 25.93 6.81 13.77
N PRO A 22 27.08 7.31 13.28
CA PRO A 22 27.69 6.80 12.05
C PRO A 22 28.23 5.37 12.20
N ASP A 23 28.44 4.89 13.42
CA ASP A 23 28.88 3.52 13.73
C ASP A 23 27.70 2.57 14.00
N GLY A 24 26.46 3.04 13.84
CA GLY A 24 25.26 2.22 13.99
C GLY A 24 25.10 1.18 12.88
N ILE A 25 24.16 0.28 13.07
CA ILE A 25 23.88 -0.83 12.16
C ILE A 25 22.96 -0.35 11.04
N ILE A 26 23.40 -0.52 9.79
CA ILE A 26 22.62 -0.16 8.60
C ILE A 26 21.54 -1.21 8.36
N GLN A 27 20.28 -0.77 8.28
CA GLN A 27 19.16 -1.65 8.00
C GLN A 27 19.10 -2.04 6.52
N LEU A 28 19.39 -3.31 6.22
CA LEU A 28 19.28 -3.88 4.86
C LEU A 28 18.30 -5.05 4.79
N GLY A 29 17.64 -5.40 5.91
CA GLY A 29 16.78 -6.59 6.01
C GLY A 29 15.30 -6.39 5.68
N LEU A 30 14.84 -5.15 5.48
CA LEU A 30 13.44 -4.85 5.18
C LEU A 30 13.25 -4.46 3.71
N PRO A 31 12.32 -5.08 2.97
CA PRO A 31 12.01 -4.73 1.59
C PRO A 31 11.11 -3.49 1.52
N GLU A 32 11.66 -2.33 1.90
CA GLU A 32 10.95 -1.04 1.88
C GLU A 32 11.40 -0.15 0.71
N ASN A 33 10.44 0.42 -0.02
CA ASN A 33 10.72 1.43 -1.04
C ASN A 33 10.48 2.85 -0.49
N ARG A 34 11.57 3.58 -0.23
CA ARG A 34 11.53 4.98 0.21
C ARG A 34 11.85 5.98 -0.91
N LEU A 35 12.30 5.51 -2.08
CA LEU A 35 12.80 6.35 -3.17
C LEU A 35 11.69 7.18 -3.83
N CYS A 36 10.47 6.65 -3.85
CA CYS A 36 9.33 7.29 -4.52
C CYS A 36 8.54 8.25 -3.60
N PHE A 37 8.89 8.37 -2.31
CA PHE A 37 8.12 9.20 -1.36
C PHE A 37 8.02 10.65 -1.81
N VAL A 38 9.10 11.24 -2.30
CA VAL A 38 9.10 12.63 -2.79
C VAL A 38 8.10 12.85 -3.92
N LEU A 39 7.87 11.84 -4.78
CA LEU A 39 6.89 11.95 -5.87
C LEU A 39 5.46 11.93 -5.32
N ILE A 40 5.20 11.05 -4.35
CA ILE A 40 3.89 10.92 -3.70
C ILE A 40 3.59 12.19 -2.89
N GLU A 41 4.56 12.69 -2.11
CA GLU A 41 4.43 13.94 -1.32
C GLU A 41 4.13 15.14 -2.21
N LYS A 42 4.85 15.29 -3.33
CA LYS A 42 4.59 16.38 -4.30
C LYS A 42 3.21 16.28 -4.92
N TRP A 43 2.77 15.06 -5.28
CA TRP A 43 1.44 14.86 -5.82
C TRP A 43 0.36 15.17 -4.78
N MET A 44 0.53 14.70 -3.55
CA MET A 44 -0.39 14.99 -2.45
C MET A 44 -0.48 16.49 -2.19
N ALA A 45 0.65 17.20 -2.04
CA ALA A 45 0.65 18.65 -1.78
C ALA A 45 -0.09 19.46 -2.86
N LYS A 46 -0.04 19.01 -4.12
CA LYS A 46 -0.72 19.66 -5.24
C LYS A 46 -2.23 19.37 -5.27
N ASN A 47 -2.66 18.16 -4.93
CA ASN A 47 -4.04 17.70 -5.15
C ASN A 47 -4.89 17.59 -3.86
N LEU A 48 -4.29 17.74 -2.66
CA LEU A 48 -5.01 17.57 -1.39
C LEU A 48 -6.13 18.61 -1.18
N ARG A 49 -5.94 19.85 -1.67
CA ARG A 49 -6.94 20.92 -1.50
C ARG A 49 -8.25 20.59 -2.22
N ASP A 50 -8.15 20.01 -3.42
CA ASP A 50 -9.29 19.59 -4.23
C ASP A 50 -9.97 18.35 -3.62
N SER A 51 -9.19 17.44 -3.03
CA SER A 51 -9.71 16.22 -2.39
C SER A 51 -10.44 16.46 -1.06
N ILE A 52 -10.13 17.53 -0.32
CA ILE A 52 -10.75 17.85 0.97
C ILE A 52 -12.00 18.71 0.79
N MET A 53 -11.98 19.65 -0.15
CA MET A 53 -13.07 20.61 -0.31
C MET A 53 -14.27 20.09 -1.10
N GLY A 54 -14.13 18.95 -1.80
CA GLY A 54 -15.20 18.35 -2.58
C GLY A 54 -15.63 19.25 -3.74
N THR A 55 -15.33 18.86 -4.98
CA THR A 55 -15.95 19.51 -6.13
C THR A 55 -17.46 19.26 -6.11
N ASP A 56 -18.23 20.23 -6.60
CA ASP A 56 -19.68 20.44 -6.41
C ASP A 56 -20.57 19.39 -7.14
N GLY A 57 -20.20 18.11 -7.04
CA GLY A 57 -20.86 17.01 -7.74
C GLY A 57 -20.26 15.64 -7.42
N GLY A 58 -20.52 15.12 -6.22
CA GLY A 58 -20.49 13.66 -5.96
C GLY A 58 -19.13 12.99 -5.73
N ASP A 59 -18.07 13.75 -5.48
CA ASP A 59 -16.73 13.18 -5.25
C ASP A 59 -16.58 12.51 -3.86
N LEU A 60 -15.56 11.65 -3.76
CA LEU A 60 -15.12 10.86 -2.58
C LEU A 60 -14.73 11.74 -1.37
N ASN A 61 -15.67 12.52 -0.87
CA ASN A 61 -15.51 13.31 0.33
C ASN A 61 -15.52 12.40 1.57
N ILE A 62 -14.88 12.86 2.64
CA ILE A 62 -14.73 12.07 3.90
C ILE A 62 -16.08 11.58 4.43
N LEU A 63 -17.14 12.39 4.28
CA LEU A 63 -18.50 12.05 4.71
C LEU A 63 -19.12 10.91 3.88
N GLY A 64 -18.86 10.86 2.57
CA GLY A 64 -19.38 9.86 1.64
C GLY A 64 -18.68 8.52 1.73
N ILE A 65 -17.41 8.49 2.19
CA ILE A 65 -16.66 7.25 2.42
C ILE A 65 -16.74 6.75 3.87
N ALA A 66 -17.12 7.61 4.83
CA ALA A 66 -17.18 7.23 6.26
C ALA A 66 -18.20 6.13 6.55
N THR A 67 -19.29 6.06 5.80
CA THR A 67 -20.34 5.03 5.93
C THR A 67 -20.15 3.85 4.96
N TYR A 68 -19.03 3.81 4.24
CA TYR A 68 -18.75 2.76 3.26
C TYR A 68 -18.56 1.40 3.96
N GLN A 69 -19.44 0.46 3.64
CA GLN A 69 -19.53 -0.89 4.18
C GLN A 69 -19.44 -2.05 3.16
N PRO A 70 -19.46 -1.86 1.81
CA PRO A 70 -19.32 -2.99 0.90
C PRO A 70 -17.97 -3.70 1.04
N PHE A 71 -18.06 -5.02 1.11
CA PHE A 71 -16.96 -5.95 1.32
C PHE A 71 -16.09 -6.16 0.07
N ASP A 72 -16.60 -5.83 -1.12
CA ASP A 72 -15.89 -6.01 -2.38
C ASP A 72 -14.99 -4.82 -2.75
N GLY A 73 -15.10 -3.70 -2.04
CA GLY A 73 -14.22 -2.53 -2.17
C GLY A 73 -14.77 -1.45 -3.11
N LEU A 74 -14.40 -0.19 -2.84
CA LEU A 74 -14.96 0.98 -3.51
C LEU A 74 -14.63 0.93 -5.00
N MET A 75 -15.63 1.09 -5.88
CA MET A 75 -15.43 0.94 -7.32
C MET A 75 -14.35 1.89 -7.87
N GLU A 76 -14.29 3.11 -7.34
CA GLU A 76 -13.23 4.09 -7.65
C GLU A 76 -11.82 3.57 -7.26
N LEU A 77 -11.70 2.82 -6.16
CA LEU A 77 -10.42 2.19 -5.78
C LEU A 77 -10.08 0.98 -6.65
N LYS A 78 -11.08 0.32 -7.26
CA LYS A 78 -10.85 -0.74 -8.25
C LYS A 78 -10.26 -0.20 -9.56
N ALA A 79 -10.12 1.12 -9.73
CA ALA A 79 -9.29 1.75 -10.77
C ALA A 79 -7.82 1.26 -10.76
N ILE A 80 -7.38 0.62 -9.67
CA ILE A 80 -6.10 -0.09 -9.60
C ILE A 80 -5.94 -1.16 -10.71
N ALA A 81 -7.04 -1.66 -11.29
CA ALA A 81 -7.01 -2.54 -12.47
C ALA A 81 -6.26 -1.91 -13.65
N ASN A 82 -6.56 -0.64 -13.95
CA ASN A 82 -5.90 0.11 -15.02
C ASN A 82 -4.42 0.37 -14.69
N PHE A 83 -4.12 0.68 -13.43
CA PHE A 83 -2.73 0.82 -12.98
C PHE A 83 -1.93 -0.49 -13.16
N LYS A 84 -2.50 -1.64 -12.77
CA LYS A 84 -1.87 -2.96 -12.98
C LYS A 84 -1.60 -3.23 -14.46
N SER A 85 -2.53 -2.89 -15.35
CA SER A 85 -2.33 -3.01 -16.79
C SER A 85 -1.14 -2.17 -17.27
N GLN A 86 -1.03 -0.92 -16.80
CA GLN A 86 0.10 -0.05 -17.15
C GLN A 86 1.45 -0.59 -16.67
N VAL A 87 1.50 -1.14 -15.45
CA VAL A 87 2.73 -1.74 -14.89
C VAL A 87 3.24 -2.91 -15.73
N VAL A 88 2.34 -3.70 -16.32
CA VAL A 88 2.70 -4.81 -17.23
C VAL A 88 2.84 -4.37 -18.69
N GLY A 89 3.06 -3.07 -18.94
CA GLY A 89 3.25 -2.54 -20.30
C GLY A 89 1.99 -2.63 -21.18
N ARG A 90 0.80 -2.67 -20.57
CA ARG A 90 -0.51 -2.87 -21.22
C ARG A 90 -0.62 -4.18 -21.99
N ALA A 91 0.20 -5.19 -21.67
CA ALA A 91 0.14 -6.51 -22.28
C ALA A 91 -1.14 -7.27 -21.92
N VAL A 92 -1.73 -6.97 -20.75
CA VAL A 92 -2.96 -7.61 -20.24
C VAL A 92 -3.88 -6.53 -19.68
N LEU A 93 -5.19 -6.71 -19.89
CA LEU A 93 -6.24 -5.91 -19.26
C LEU A 93 -6.80 -6.67 -18.05
N PHE A 94 -7.06 -5.96 -16.97
CA PHE A 94 -7.66 -6.52 -15.75
C PHE A 94 -9.10 -6.02 -15.64
N ASP A 95 -10.05 -6.94 -15.45
CA ASP A 95 -11.44 -6.59 -15.19
C ASP A 95 -11.61 -6.16 -13.72
N SER A 96 -11.98 -4.91 -13.50
CA SER A 96 -12.23 -4.36 -12.16
C SER A 96 -13.35 -5.10 -11.42
N LEU A 97 -14.35 -5.66 -12.12
CA LEU A 97 -15.45 -6.39 -11.47
C LEU A 97 -14.98 -7.73 -10.89
N GLN A 98 -13.88 -8.28 -11.40
CA GLN A 98 -13.27 -9.52 -10.90
C GLN A 98 -12.23 -9.26 -9.80
N MET A 99 -12.05 -8.01 -9.36
CA MET A 99 -11.09 -7.66 -8.32
C MET A 99 -11.74 -7.59 -6.95
N VAL A 100 -11.09 -8.24 -5.97
CA VAL A 100 -11.40 -8.12 -4.54
C VAL A 100 -10.25 -7.37 -3.88
N LEU A 101 -10.57 -6.31 -3.13
CA LEU A 101 -9.59 -5.56 -2.36
C LEU A 101 -9.44 -6.19 -0.96
N THR A 102 -8.20 -6.35 -0.52
CA THR A 102 -7.87 -6.90 0.80
C THR A 102 -7.00 -5.91 1.58
N ALA A 103 -6.87 -6.11 2.89
CA ALA A 103 -5.98 -5.32 3.75
C ALA A 103 -4.50 -5.70 3.53
N GLY A 104 -4.01 -5.56 2.29
CA GLY A 104 -2.66 -5.91 1.87
C GLY A 104 -2.54 -7.33 1.30
N ALA A 105 -1.31 -7.68 0.92
CA ALA A 105 -1.01 -8.97 0.28
C ALA A 105 -1.12 -10.16 1.24
N THR A 106 -0.81 -9.98 2.53
CA THR A 106 -0.84 -11.08 3.51
C THR A 106 -2.25 -11.69 3.65
N PRO A 107 -3.31 -10.91 3.94
CA PRO A 107 -4.67 -11.48 3.96
C PRO A 107 -5.12 -12.02 2.60
N ALA A 108 -4.64 -11.45 1.49
CA ALA A 108 -4.98 -11.96 0.15
C ALA A 108 -4.46 -13.39 -0.05
N VAL A 109 -3.20 -13.64 0.33
CA VAL A 109 -2.59 -14.98 0.25
C VAL A 109 -3.30 -15.95 1.19
N GLU A 110 -3.62 -15.53 2.41
CA GLU A 110 -4.36 -16.37 3.37
C GLU A 110 -5.74 -16.78 2.82
N ILE A 111 -6.52 -15.82 2.29
CA ILE A 111 -7.83 -16.09 1.68
C ILE A 111 -7.67 -17.06 0.50
N LEU A 112 -6.68 -16.86 -0.37
CA LEU A 112 -6.40 -17.77 -1.49
C LEU A 112 -6.07 -19.18 -1.02
N CYS A 113 -5.27 -19.32 0.04
CA CYS A 113 -4.99 -20.62 0.66
C CYS A 113 -6.28 -21.29 1.14
N PHE A 114 -7.16 -20.57 1.84
CA PHE A 114 -8.46 -21.12 2.26
C PHE A 114 -9.35 -21.53 1.08
N CYS A 115 -9.37 -20.74 0.00
CA CYS A 115 -10.19 -21.02 -1.17
C CYS A 115 -9.69 -22.21 -2.01
N LEU A 116 -8.36 -22.39 -2.11
CA LEU A 116 -7.76 -23.34 -3.06
C LEU A 116 -7.27 -24.64 -2.42
N ALA A 117 -6.92 -24.63 -1.14
CA ALA A 117 -6.45 -25.82 -0.42
C ALA A 117 -7.56 -26.54 0.37
N GLY A 118 -8.81 -26.07 0.26
CA GLY A 118 -9.99 -26.69 0.86
C GLY A 118 -10.66 -27.69 -0.07
N HIS A 119 -10.02 -28.84 -0.31
CA HIS A 119 -10.70 -30.12 -0.54
C HIS A 119 -9.80 -31.30 -0.16
#